data_AF-A0A7C6E0I3-F1
#
_entry.id   AF-A0A7C6E0I3-F1
#
_cell.length_a   1.000
_cell.length_b   1.000
_cell.length_c   1.000
_cell.angle_alpha   90.00
_cell.angle_beta   90.00
_cell.angle_gamma   90.00
#
_symmetry.space_group_name_H-M   'P 1'
#
loop_
_entity.id
_entity.type
_entity.pdbx_description
1 polymer ?
#
loop_
_entity_poly.entity_id
_entity_poly.type
_entity_poly.pdbx_seq_one_letter_code
_entity_poly.pdbx_strand_id
1 'polypeptide(L)'
;MNEREFKELVKKGYLKPVVEKGKAIKKYRTTESGRAFCTGKLDKLPLVKYAKQVESEQVSDEVFLKVLRSAYTSLFKTSPIAPYVKISLLRMKVSAELKMSGEEFDRRVIELNSSNPYAMQLHVGSGDPSEGVRTSRGVYHYAIVK
;
A
#
# COMPACT_ATOMS: atom_id res chain seq x y z
N MET A 1 22.46 15.30 -16.98
CA MET A 1 23.77 15.19 -16.31
C MET A 1 24.73 14.55 -17.29
N ASN A 2 25.80 15.26 -17.63
CA ASN A 2 26.76 14.81 -18.64
C ASN A 2 27.87 13.97 -17.99
N GLU A 3 28.54 13.11 -18.75
CA GLU A 3 29.59 12.19 -18.25
C GLU A 3 30.75 12.94 -17.57
N ARG A 4 31.08 14.13 -18.06
CA ARG A 4 32.11 15.02 -17.49
C ARG A 4 31.76 15.46 -16.07
N GLU A 5 30.50 15.86 -15.83
CA GLU A 5 30.01 16.28 -14.52
C GLU A 5 30.04 15.14 -13.52
N PHE A 6 29.67 13.94 -13.97
CA PHE A 6 29.70 12.73 -13.14
C PHE A 6 31.12 12.38 -12.67
N LYS A 7 32.10 12.41 -13.59
CA LYS A 7 33.51 12.15 -13.25
C LYS A 7 34.06 13.17 -12.25
N GLU A 8 33.64 14.44 -12.35
CA GLU A 8 33.99 15.44 -11.34
C GLU A 8 33.40 15.17 -9.96
N LEU A 9 32.13 14.73 -9.87
CA LEU A 9 31.50 14.40 -8.59
C LEU A 9 32.19 13.20 -7.90
N VAL A 10 32.65 12.23 -8.68
CA VAL A 10 33.47 11.11 -8.18
C VAL A 10 34.85 11.61 -7.73
N LYS A 11 35.53 12.45 -8.52
CA LYS A 11 36.84 13.02 -8.17
C LYS A 11 36.79 13.88 -6.90
N LYS A 12 35.72 14.64 -6.71
CA LYS A 12 35.48 15.47 -5.52
C LYS A 12 35.05 14.65 -4.28
N GLY A 13 34.94 13.32 -4.41
CA GLY A 13 34.61 12.43 -3.29
C GLY A 13 33.14 12.48 -2.86
N TYR A 14 32.24 13.02 -3.68
CA TYR A 14 30.80 13.08 -3.40
C TYR A 14 30.07 11.78 -3.72
N LEU A 15 30.64 10.97 -4.63
CA LEU A 15 30.13 9.66 -5.03
C LEU A 15 31.23 8.61 -4.83
N LYS A 16 30.90 7.49 -4.19
CA LYS A 16 31.80 6.34 -3.99
C LYS A 16 31.26 5.10 -4.68
N PRO A 17 32.09 4.31 -5.40
CA PRO A 17 31.63 3.07 -6.02
C PRO A 17 31.19 2.06 -4.95
N VAL A 18 30.07 1.38 -5.21
CA VAL A 18 29.63 0.24 -4.42
C VAL A 18 30.34 -0.98 -4.98
N VAL A 19 31.23 -1.58 -4.18
CA VAL A 19 31.99 -2.77 -4.57
C VAL A 19 31.04 -3.97 -4.52
N GLU A 20 30.36 -4.25 -5.62
CA GLU A 20 29.64 -5.52 -5.83
C GLU A 20 30.47 -6.38 -6.78
N LYS A 21 30.96 -7.53 -6.30
CA LYS A 21 31.65 -8.51 -7.16
C LYS A 21 30.65 -9.07 -8.17
N GLY A 22 30.99 -9.05 -9.46
CA GLY A 22 30.31 -9.83 -10.50
C GLY A 22 29.22 -9.12 -11.32
N LYS A 23 29.11 -7.78 -11.30
CA LYS A 23 28.14 -7.06 -12.15
C LYS A 23 28.81 -6.15 -13.19
N ALA A 24 28.28 -6.17 -14.41
CA ALA A 24 28.70 -5.28 -15.51
C ALA A 24 28.38 -3.79 -15.25
N ILE A 25 27.42 -3.52 -14.36
CA ILE A 25 26.96 -2.15 -14.04
C ILE A 25 27.68 -1.65 -12.79
N LYS A 26 28.45 -0.57 -12.94
CA LYS A 26 29.10 0.13 -11.81
C LYS A 26 28.06 0.94 -11.04
N LYS A 27 27.79 0.55 -9.80
CA LYS A 27 26.92 1.29 -8.87
C LYS A 27 27.72 2.30 -8.06
N TYR A 28 27.11 3.43 -7.73
CA TYR A 28 27.72 4.48 -6.89
C TYR A 28 26.74 4.89 -5.79
N ARG A 29 27.27 5.27 -4.63
CA ARG A 29 26.51 5.80 -3.50
C ARG A 29 27.03 7.18 -3.11
N THR A 30 26.12 8.06 -2.70
CA THR A 30 26.46 9.39 -2.17
C THR A 30 27.17 9.28 -0.83
N THR A 31 28.28 10.01 -0.67
CA THR A 31 29.05 10.09 0.58
C THR A 31 28.44 11.12 1.54
N GLU A 32 28.97 11.24 2.76
CA GLU A 32 28.56 12.30 3.69
C GLU A 32 28.89 13.70 3.15
N SER A 33 30.05 13.88 2.53
CA SER A 33 30.40 15.14 1.85
C SER A 33 29.48 15.43 0.66
N GLY A 34 29.06 14.39 -0.08
CA GLY A 34 28.07 14.51 -1.16
C GLY A 34 26.69 14.90 -0.64
N ARG A 35 26.28 14.37 0.52
CA ARG A 35 25.03 14.77 1.19
C ARG A 35 25.08 16.22 1.64
N ALA A 36 26.17 16.66 2.27
CA ALA A 36 26.37 18.04 2.71
C ALA A 36 26.36 19.04 1.52
N PHE A 37 26.95 18.66 0.39
CA PHE A 37 26.90 19.46 -0.84
C PHE A 37 25.48 19.60 -1.39
N CYS A 38 24.67 18.54 -1.31
CA CYS A 38 23.26 18.57 -1.73
C CYS A 38 22.37 19.34 -0.75
N THR A 39 22.64 19.30 0.57
CA THR A 39 21.88 20.05 1.58
C THR A 39 22.05 21.55 1.47
N GLY A 40 23.23 22.04 1.07
CA GLY A 40 23.42 23.47 0.75
C GLY A 40 22.68 23.95 -0.51
N LYS A 41 22.07 23.03 -1.27
CA LYS A 41 21.29 23.30 -2.49
C LYS A 41 19.87 22.74 -2.42
N LEU A 42 19.44 22.23 -1.27
CA LEU A 42 18.15 21.54 -1.11
C LEU A 42 16.97 22.47 -1.41
N ASP A 43 17.08 23.76 -1.06
CA ASP A 43 16.10 24.80 -1.39
C ASP A 43 16.00 25.11 -2.90
N LYS A 44 16.99 24.69 -3.70
CA LYS A 44 17.06 24.90 -5.15
C LYS A 44 16.84 23.63 -5.96
N LEU A 45 16.66 22.49 -5.29
CA LEU A 45 16.28 21.26 -5.98
C LEU A 45 14.76 21.33 -6.20
N PRO A 46 14.28 21.29 -7.46
CA PRO A 46 12.86 21.05 -7.68
C PRO A 46 12.56 19.73 -6.96
N LEU A 47 11.67 19.77 -5.98
CA LEU A 47 11.11 18.58 -5.37
C LEU A 47 10.67 17.71 -6.53
N VAL A 48 11.39 16.62 -6.78
CA VAL A 48 10.96 15.70 -7.81
C VAL A 48 9.74 15.02 -7.23
N LYS A 49 8.57 15.59 -7.53
CA LYS A 49 7.25 15.00 -7.35
C LYS A 49 7.20 13.78 -8.26
N TYR A 50 7.94 12.73 -7.89
CA TYR A 50 7.78 11.43 -8.49
C TYR A 50 6.40 10.93 -8.08
N ALA A 51 5.64 10.56 -9.12
CA ALA A 51 4.23 10.26 -9.14
C ALA A 51 3.34 11.48 -8.83
N LYS A 52 2.64 11.93 -9.88
CA LYS A 52 1.26 12.37 -9.80
C LYS A 52 0.59 11.54 -8.70
N GLN A 53 0.38 12.11 -7.52
CA GLN A 53 -0.66 11.59 -6.63
C GLN A 53 -1.88 11.62 -7.54
N VAL A 54 -2.28 10.44 -8.02
CA VAL A 54 -3.68 10.25 -8.36
C VAL A 54 -4.34 10.64 -7.05
N GLU A 55 -4.92 11.84 -7.00
CA GLU A 55 -5.93 12.15 -6.01
C GLU A 55 -6.91 11.00 -6.15
N SER A 56 -6.73 9.96 -5.33
CA SER A 56 -7.73 8.94 -5.17
C SER A 56 -8.92 9.76 -4.72
N GLU A 57 -9.92 9.92 -5.58
CA GLU A 57 -11.23 10.38 -5.18
C GLU A 57 -11.49 9.72 -3.83
N GLN A 58 -11.49 10.51 -2.75
CA GLN A 58 -11.66 9.97 -1.42
C GLN A 58 -13.04 9.33 -1.44
N VAL A 59 -13.07 8.00 -1.58
CA VAL A 59 -14.32 7.26 -1.62
C VAL A 59 -15.02 7.58 -0.31
N SER A 60 -16.24 8.12 -0.36
CA SER A 60 -16.97 8.40 0.87
C SER A 60 -17.31 7.10 1.58
N ASP A 61 -17.47 7.17 2.91
CA ASP A 61 -17.80 5.98 3.71
C ASP A 61 -19.13 5.37 3.29
N GLU A 62 -20.08 6.19 2.84
CA GLU A 62 -21.37 5.75 2.30
C GLU A 62 -21.21 4.93 1.02
N VAL A 63 -20.36 5.36 0.09
CA VAL A 63 -20.10 4.65 -1.16
C VAL A 63 -19.38 3.33 -0.87
N PHE A 64 -18.38 3.36 0.02
CA PHE A 64 -17.68 2.16 0.45
C PHE A 64 -18.64 1.13 1.06
N LEU A 65 -19.49 1.55 2.00
CA LEU A 65 -20.49 0.70 2.63
C LEU A 65 -21.50 0.12 1.62
N LYS A 66 -21.96 0.94 0.67
CA LYS A 66 -22.89 0.50 -0.36
C LYS A 66 -22.28 -0.61 -1.23
N VAL A 67 -21.04 -0.41 -1.69
CA VAL A 67 -20.32 -1.40 -2.49
C VAL A 67 -20.00 -2.66 -1.67
N LEU A 68 -19.58 -2.50 -0.41
CA LEU A 68 -19.31 -3.61 0.49
C LEU A 68 -20.55 -4.49 0.71
N ARG A 69 -21.72 -3.87 0.95
CA ARG A 69 -23.02 -4.58 1.09
C ARG A 69 -23.44 -5.29 -0.19
N SER A 70 -23.27 -4.65 -1.33
CA SER A 70 -23.55 -5.24 -2.65
C SER A 70 -22.67 -6.48 -2.88
N ALA A 71 -21.34 -6.34 -2.68
CA ALA A 71 -20.38 -7.43 -2.81
C ALA A 71 -20.68 -8.58 -1.84
N TYR A 72 -20.98 -8.28 -0.59
CA TYR A 72 -21.39 -9.27 0.41
C TYR A 72 -22.65 -10.01 -0.01
N THR A 73 -23.72 -9.32 -0.43
CA THR A 73 -24.98 -9.96 -0.85
C THR A 73 -24.76 -10.93 -2.02
N SER A 74 -23.90 -10.55 -2.96
CA SER A 74 -23.53 -11.40 -4.09
C SER A 74 -22.75 -12.64 -3.65
N LEU A 75 -21.79 -12.49 -2.73
CA LEU A 75 -20.94 -13.58 -2.25
C LEU A 75 -21.63 -14.48 -1.22
N PHE A 76 -22.54 -13.94 -0.42
CA PHE A 76 -23.29 -14.65 0.61
C PHE A 76 -24.10 -15.79 0.00
N LYS A 77 -24.76 -15.55 -1.15
CA LYS A 77 -25.53 -16.58 -1.87
C LYS A 77 -24.69 -17.77 -2.34
N THR A 78 -23.39 -17.55 -2.53
CA THR A 78 -22.46 -18.56 -3.03
C THR A 78 -21.48 -19.04 -1.95
N SER A 79 -21.63 -18.59 -0.70
CA SER A 79 -20.71 -18.96 0.36
C SER A 79 -20.99 -20.37 0.86
N PRO A 80 -19.96 -21.24 0.98
CA PRO A 80 -20.13 -22.59 1.51
C PRO A 80 -20.44 -22.62 3.02
N ILE A 81 -20.25 -21.49 3.71
CA ILE A 81 -20.39 -21.37 5.18
C ILE A 81 -21.19 -20.12 5.56
N ALA A 82 -22.31 -19.86 4.89
CA ALA A 82 -23.18 -18.74 5.24
C ALA A 82 -23.53 -18.73 6.75
N PRO A 83 -23.56 -17.57 7.43
CA PRO A 83 -23.50 -16.22 6.86
C PRO A 83 -22.09 -15.65 6.63
N TYR A 84 -21.05 -16.45 6.81
CA TYR A 84 -19.67 -15.98 6.73
C TYR A 84 -19.22 -15.85 5.27
N VAL A 85 -18.59 -14.72 4.93
CA VAL A 85 -17.95 -14.50 3.62
C VAL A 85 -16.46 -14.29 3.83
N LYS A 86 -15.61 -14.90 2.98
CA LYS A 86 -14.16 -14.71 3.03
C LYS A 86 -13.79 -13.26 2.72
N ILE A 87 -12.92 -12.68 3.54
CA ILE A 87 -12.45 -11.31 3.36
C ILE A 87 -11.66 -11.14 2.07
N SER A 88 -10.84 -12.13 1.68
CA SER A 88 -10.11 -12.09 0.40
C SER A 88 -11.04 -11.91 -0.81
N LEU A 89 -12.23 -12.53 -0.80
CA LEU A 89 -13.23 -12.37 -1.85
C LEU A 89 -13.90 -10.99 -1.82
N LEU A 90 -14.20 -10.48 -0.63
CA LEU A 90 -14.72 -9.11 -0.47
C LEU A 90 -13.68 -8.09 -0.96
N ARG A 91 -12.43 -8.23 -0.52
CA ARG A 91 -11.29 -7.40 -0.94
C ARG A 91 -11.19 -7.37 -2.45
N MET A 92 -11.18 -8.52 -3.11
CA MET A 92 -11.12 -8.58 -4.58
C MET A 92 -12.26 -7.82 -5.25
N LYS A 93 -13.52 -8.05 -4.87
CA LYS A 93 -14.67 -7.40 -5.51
C LYS A 93 -14.71 -5.89 -5.25
N VAL A 94 -14.57 -5.49 -3.99
CA VAL A 94 -14.65 -4.08 -3.58
C VAL A 94 -13.47 -3.28 -4.12
N SER A 95 -12.26 -3.83 -4.07
CA SER A 95 -11.07 -3.19 -4.65
C SER A 95 -11.18 -3.02 -6.16
N ALA A 96 -11.75 -3.99 -6.88
CA ALA A 96 -11.98 -3.87 -8.31
C ALA A 96 -13.02 -2.78 -8.66
N GLU A 97 -14.12 -2.72 -7.91
CA GLU A 97 -15.22 -1.76 -8.15
C GLU A 97 -14.82 -0.33 -7.79
N LEU A 98 -14.13 -0.14 -6.66
CA LEU A 98 -13.72 1.19 -6.18
C LEU A 98 -12.30 1.59 -6.62
N LYS A 99 -11.63 0.76 -7.43
CA LYS A 99 -10.23 0.97 -7.88
C LYS A 99 -9.28 1.30 -6.72
N MET A 100 -9.45 0.63 -5.57
CA MET A 100 -8.63 0.85 -4.37
C MET A 100 -7.65 -0.30 -4.15
N SER A 101 -6.54 -0.02 -3.45
CA SER A 101 -5.58 -1.06 -3.08
C SER A 101 -6.15 -2.00 -2.01
N GLY A 102 -5.56 -3.20 -1.87
CA GLY A 102 -5.92 -4.12 -0.80
C GLY A 102 -5.63 -3.54 0.59
N GLU A 103 -4.56 -2.76 0.72
CA GLU A 103 -4.20 -2.09 1.99
C GLU A 103 -5.22 -1.02 2.38
N GLU A 104 -5.72 -0.23 1.41
CA GLU A 104 -6.77 0.77 1.64
C GLU A 104 -8.08 0.11 2.05
N PHE A 105 -8.44 -1.01 1.40
CA PHE A 105 -9.60 -1.81 1.77
C PHE A 105 -9.47 -2.32 3.22
N ASP A 106 -8.33 -2.92 3.57
CA ASP A 106 -8.09 -3.45 4.91
C ASP A 106 -8.18 -2.35 5.98
N ARG A 107 -7.59 -1.19 5.71
CA ARG A 107 -7.68 -0.02 6.60
C ARG A 107 -9.14 0.38 6.84
N ARG A 108 -9.92 0.54 5.77
CA ARG A 108 -11.34 0.92 5.87
C ARG A 108 -12.19 -0.11 6.58
N VAL A 109 -11.93 -1.40 6.38
CA VAL A 109 -12.61 -2.47 7.13
C VAL A 109 -12.32 -2.37 8.62
N ILE A 110 -11.06 -2.13 9.00
CA ILE A 110 -10.68 -1.97 10.41
C ILE A 110 -11.33 -0.73 11.02
N GLU A 111 -11.31 0.40 10.30
CA GLU A 111 -11.95 1.65 10.72
C GLU A 111 -13.46 1.47 10.88
N LEU A 112 -14.12 0.82 9.92
CA LEU A 112 -15.56 0.55 9.95
C LEU A 112 -15.95 -0.39 11.10
N ASN A 113 -15.21 -1.48 11.31
CA ASN A 113 -15.46 -2.40 12.41
C ASN A 113 -15.21 -1.74 13.78
N SER A 114 -14.34 -0.73 13.84
CA SER A 114 -14.06 0.02 15.07
C SER A 114 -15.11 1.10 15.34
N SER A 115 -15.60 1.80 14.30
CA SER A 115 -16.58 2.89 14.43
C SER A 115 -18.02 2.38 14.50
N ASN A 116 -18.35 1.33 13.74
CA ASN A 116 -19.67 0.72 13.68
C ASN A 116 -19.60 -0.81 13.55
N PRO A 117 -19.39 -1.53 14.68
CA PRO A 117 -19.35 -3.00 14.70
C PRO A 117 -20.66 -3.68 14.25
N TYR A 118 -21.77 -2.94 14.17
CA TYR A 118 -23.04 -3.47 13.68
C TYR A 118 -23.11 -3.50 12.15
N ALA A 119 -22.37 -2.63 11.46
CA ALA A 119 -22.31 -2.63 10.00
C ALA A 119 -21.46 -3.78 9.46
N MET A 120 -20.41 -4.16 10.19
CA MET A 120 -19.51 -5.25 9.81
C MET A 120 -18.97 -5.96 11.05
N GLN A 121 -19.04 -7.30 11.03
CA GLN A 121 -18.50 -8.16 12.08
C GLN A 121 -17.37 -9.00 11.50
N LEU A 122 -16.18 -8.94 12.12
CA LEU A 122 -15.00 -9.70 11.73
C LEU A 122 -14.87 -10.99 12.54
N HIS A 123 -14.60 -12.10 11.88
CA HIS A 123 -14.47 -13.42 12.49
C HIS A 123 -13.13 -14.06 12.14
N VAL A 124 -12.50 -14.62 13.17
CA VAL A 124 -11.28 -15.42 13.05
C VAL A 124 -11.65 -16.75 12.41
N GLY A 125 -10.77 -17.29 11.57
CA GLY A 125 -10.90 -18.66 11.13
C GLY A 125 -9.63 -19.19 10.51
N SER A 126 -9.71 -20.39 9.95
CA SER A 126 -8.59 -21.03 9.28
C SER A 126 -8.44 -20.49 7.86
N GLY A 127 -7.26 -19.94 7.55
CA GLY A 127 -6.90 -19.44 6.22
C GLY A 127 -5.46 -18.93 6.19
N ASP A 128 -4.97 -18.65 4.99
CA ASP A 128 -3.64 -18.08 4.81
C ASP A 128 -3.54 -16.70 5.50
N PRO A 129 -2.49 -16.40 6.28
CA PRO A 129 -2.31 -15.09 6.92
C PRO A 129 -2.30 -13.89 5.97
N SER A 130 -2.02 -14.10 4.68
CA SER A 130 -2.03 -13.06 3.64
C SER A 130 -3.43 -12.75 3.08
N GLU A 131 -4.37 -13.67 3.23
CA GLU A 131 -5.74 -13.53 2.74
C GLU A 131 -6.67 -12.80 3.72
N GLY A 132 -6.28 -12.71 4.99
CA GLY A 132 -7.05 -12.05 6.04
C GLY A 132 -6.72 -10.57 6.23
N VAL A 133 -7.52 -9.91 7.06
CA VAL A 133 -7.25 -8.56 7.58
C VAL A 133 -6.50 -8.70 8.89
N ARG A 134 -5.30 -8.12 8.95
CA ARG A 134 -4.45 -8.16 10.15
C ARG A 134 -4.76 -6.98 11.06
N THR A 135 -5.00 -7.28 12.33
CA THR A 135 -5.18 -6.30 13.41
C THR A 135 -4.24 -6.60 14.56
N SER A 136 -4.21 -5.74 15.57
CA SER A 136 -3.49 -6.01 16.83
C SER A 136 -4.02 -7.23 17.59
N ARG A 137 -5.27 -7.65 17.32
CA ARG A 137 -5.93 -8.78 18.00
C ARG A 137 -5.76 -10.12 17.27
N GLY A 138 -5.23 -10.10 16.05
CA GLY A 138 -5.07 -11.28 15.21
C GLY A 138 -5.44 -11.03 13.76
N VAL A 139 -5.53 -12.12 13.00
CA VAL A 139 -5.92 -12.12 11.59
C VAL A 139 -7.37 -12.60 11.47
N TYR A 140 -8.19 -11.80 10.82
CA TYR A 140 -9.58 -12.14 10.52
C TYR A 140 -9.68 -12.59 9.07
N HIS A 141 -10.39 -13.69 8.84
CA HIS A 141 -10.54 -14.27 7.49
C HIS A 141 -11.96 -14.20 6.97
N TYR A 142 -12.92 -13.95 7.86
CA TYR A 142 -14.33 -13.96 7.54
C TYR A 142 -15.01 -12.69 8.02
N ALA A 143 -16.02 -12.26 7.29
CA ALA A 143 -16.84 -11.11 7.65
C ALA A 143 -18.33 -11.40 7.44
N ILE A 144 -19.14 -10.77 8.29
CA ILE A 144 -20.59 -10.62 8.11
C ILE A 144 -20.85 -9.12 7.95
N VAL A 145 -21.49 -8.72 6.86
CA VAL A 145 -21.86 -7.32 6.59
C VAL A 145 -23.37 -7.19 6.71
N LYS A 146 -23.86 -6.16 7.41
CA LYS A 146 -25.30 -5.90 7.63
C LYS A 146 -25.78 -4.66 6.88
#